data_AF-A0A1E1X0Z4-F1
#
_entry.id   AF-A0A1E1X0Z4-F1
#
_cell.length_a   1.000
_cell.length_b   1.000
_cell.length_c   1.000
_cell.angle_alpha   90.00
_cell.angle_beta   90.00
_cell.angle_gamma   90.00
#
_symmetry.space_group_name_H-M   'P 1'
#
loop_
_entity.id
_entity.type
_entity.pdbx_description
1 polymer ?
#
loop_
_entity_poly.entity_id
_entity_poly.type
_entity_poly.pdbx_seq_one_letter_code
_entity_poly.pdbx_strand_id
1 'polypeptide(L)'
;HAAGPLEEYDGDIEEVNGEPCVRCPFHQYIISLSTGHSFYEEVDVQRQPGCPPVIRSLGFKSKGLKQRCHNVKVDRGRLLIQLSNDVEVESDRYAFL
;
A
#
# COMPACT_ATOMS: atom_id res chain seq x y z
N HIS A 1 0.86 -4.46 -9.82
CA HIS A 1 1.17 -3.02 -9.80
C HIS A 1 1.83 -2.65 -11.13
N ALA A 2 1.61 -1.44 -11.66
CA ALA A 2 2.12 -1.05 -12.99
C ALA A 2 2.84 0.32 -12.94
N ALA A 3 3.75 0.49 -11.98
CA ALA A 3 4.57 1.70 -11.80
C ALA A 3 3.77 3.02 -11.65
N GLY A 4 2.61 2.99 -11.00
CA GLY A 4 1.88 4.24 -10.74
C GLY A 4 2.65 5.15 -9.76
N PRO A 5 2.66 6.47 -9.96
CA PRO A 5 3.34 7.42 -9.08
C PRO A 5 2.61 7.48 -7.74
N LEU A 6 3.25 6.98 -6.68
CA LEU A 6 2.65 6.97 -5.34
C LEU A 6 2.68 8.37 -4.70
N GLU A 7 3.61 9.21 -5.14
CA GLU A 7 3.75 10.61 -4.78
C GLU A 7 2.64 11.51 -5.34
N GLU A 8 1.94 11.07 -6.39
CA GLU A 8 0.78 11.77 -6.97
C GLU A 8 -0.53 11.40 -6.27
N TYR A 9 -0.50 10.61 -5.19
CA TYR A 9 -1.68 10.39 -4.40
C TYR A 9 -2.13 11.71 -3.75
N ASP A 10 -3.35 12.12 -4.09
CA ASP A 10 -3.97 13.38 -3.69
C ASP A 10 -4.93 13.25 -2.49
N GLY A 11 -5.12 12.02 -1.99
CA GLY A 11 -5.92 11.72 -0.81
C GLY A 11 -5.13 11.75 0.50
N ASP A 12 -5.86 11.60 1.61
CA ASP A 12 -5.27 11.49 2.94
C ASP A 12 -4.62 10.12 3.18
N ILE A 13 -3.58 10.09 4.01
CA ILE A 13 -3.03 8.83 4.51
C ILE A 13 -4.09 8.14 5.38
N GLU A 14 -4.48 6.93 4.99
CA GLU A 14 -5.52 6.15 5.66
C GLU A 14 -4.91 5.21 6.70
N GLU A 15 -5.60 4.98 7.83
CA GLU A 15 -5.23 3.92 8.76
C GLU A 15 -5.85 2.59 8.31
N VAL A 16 -5.00 1.66 7.87
CA VAL A 16 -5.43 0.32 7.41
C VAL A 16 -4.65 -0.73 8.17
N ASN A 17 -5.38 -1.66 8.81
CA ASN A 17 -4.78 -2.72 9.63
C ASN A 17 -3.83 -2.18 10.73
N GLY A 18 -4.15 -1.00 11.29
CA GLY A 18 -3.33 -0.32 12.30
C GLY A 18 -2.06 0.35 11.76
N GLU A 19 -1.91 0.46 10.45
CA GLU A 19 -0.74 1.07 9.80
C GLU A 19 -1.16 2.26 8.91
N PRO A 20 -0.38 3.36 8.89
CA PRO A 20 -0.61 4.44 7.95
C PRO A 20 -0.31 3.98 6.52
N CYS A 21 -1.27 4.15 5.63
CA CYS A 21 -1.23 3.63 4.27
C CYS A 21 -1.56 4.70 3.22
N VAL A 22 -0.96 4.54 2.05
CA VAL A 22 -1.25 5.32 0.83
C VAL A 22 -2.01 4.46 -0.17
N ARG A 23 -2.88 5.06 -0.99
CA ARG A 23 -3.50 4.37 -2.13
C ARG A 23 -2.81 4.76 -3.43
N CYS A 24 -2.43 3.78 -4.24
CA CYS A 24 -1.96 4.05 -5.59
C CYS A 24 -3.07 4.71 -6.42
N PRO A 25 -2.84 5.87 -7.06
CA PRO A 25 -3.88 6.59 -7.79
C PRO A 25 -4.42 5.76 -8.97
N PHE A 26 -3.59 4.94 -9.60
CA PHE A 26 -3.98 4.18 -10.80
C PHE A 26 -4.79 2.92 -10.50
N HIS A 27 -4.49 2.22 -9.40
CA HIS A 27 -5.04 0.88 -9.17
C HIS A 27 -5.65 0.70 -7.77
N GLN A 28 -5.64 1.75 -6.95
CA GLN A 28 -6.20 1.75 -5.59
C GLN A 28 -5.57 0.69 -4.67
N TYR A 29 -4.32 0.29 -4.97
CA TYR A 29 -3.55 -0.59 -4.09
C TYR A 29 -3.21 0.15 -2.82
N ILE A 30 -3.55 -0.44 -1.67
CA ILE A 30 -3.24 0.10 -0.36
C ILE A 30 -1.83 -0.38 0.01
N ILE A 31 -0.94 0.54 0.34
CA ILE A 31 0.47 0.25 0.68
C ILE A 31 0.81 0.93 2.00
N SER A 32 1.32 0.16 2.96
CA SER A 32 1.81 0.69 4.23
C SER A 32 3.04 1.56 4.05
N LEU A 33 3.02 2.74 4.65
CA LEU A 33 4.18 3.63 4.75
C LEU A 33 5.22 3.09 5.76
N SER A 34 4.80 2.23 6.68
CA SER A 34 5.67 1.68 7.73
C SER A 34 6.41 0.43 7.28
N THR A 35 5.72 -0.45 6.54
CA THR A 35 6.23 -1.80 6.22
C THR A 35 6.36 -2.05 4.74
N GLY A 36 5.74 -1.24 3.87
CA GLY A 36 5.70 -1.50 2.43
C GLY A 36 4.84 -2.70 2.04
N HIS A 37 4.11 -3.28 3.01
CA HIS A 37 3.12 -4.31 2.75
C HIS A 37 1.95 -3.73 1.98
N SER A 38 1.44 -4.49 1.01
CA SER A 38 0.18 -4.14 0.36
C SER A 38 -0.98 -4.87 1.03
N PHE A 39 -2.06 -4.15 1.30
CA PHE A 39 -3.27 -4.71 1.91
C PHE A 39 -4.42 -4.84 0.92
N TYR A 40 -5.33 -5.75 1.22
CA TYR A 40 -6.64 -5.85 0.60
C TYR A 40 -7.68 -6.14 1.66
N GLU A 41 -8.92 -5.70 1.43
CA GLU A 41 -10.04 -6.07 2.29
C GLU A 41 -10.62 -7.39 1.80
N GLU A 42 -10.63 -8.40 2.66
CA GLU A 42 -11.35 -9.63 2.40
C GLU A 42 -12.85 -9.38 2.60
N VAL A 43 -13.68 -9.84 1.68
CA VAL A 43 -15.12 -9.62 1.72
C VAL A 43 -15.91 -10.89 1.45
N ASP A 44 -17.02 -11.05 2.17
CA ASP A 44 -18.04 -12.05 1.90
C ASP A 44 -19.13 -11.41 1.02
N VAL A 45 -19.38 -11.99 -0.15
CA VAL A 45 -20.35 -11.47 -1.14
C VAL A 45 -21.53 -12.40 -1.24
N GLN A 46 -22.67 -11.98 -0.69
CA GLN A 46 -23.91 -12.75 -0.73
C GLN A 46 -24.79 -12.26 -1.88
N ARG A 47 -25.21 -13.17 -2.75
CA ARG A 47 -26.05 -12.88 -3.91
C ARG A 47 -27.39 -13.61 -3.78
N GLN A 48 -28.48 -12.85 -3.89
CA GLN A 48 -29.84 -13.40 -3.93
C GLN A 48 -30.51 -13.01 -5.25
N PRO A 49 -31.30 -13.90 -5.88
CA PRO A 49 -32.00 -13.58 -7.12
C PRO A 49 -32.92 -12.37 -6.95
N GLY A 50 -32.80 -11.38 -7.84
CA GLY A 50 -33.62 -10.16 -7.81
C GLY A 50 -33.18 -9.09 -6.81
N CYS A 51 -32.09 -9.29 -6.06
CA CYS A 51 -31.56 -8.31 -5.11
C CYS A 51 -30.11 -7.90 -5.47
N PRO A 52 -29.68 -6.67 -5.11
CA PRO A 52 -28.28 -6.28 -5.17
C PRO A 52 -27.41 -7.18 -4.27
N PRO A 53 -26.13 -7.40 -4.62
CA PRO A 53 -25.21 -8.16 -3.76
C PRO A 53 -25.00 -7.43 -2.43
N VAL A 54 -24.99 -8.19 -1.34
CA VAL A 54 -24.60 -7.71 -0.02
C VAL A 54 -23.12 -8.02 0.18
N ILE A 55 -22.32 -6.99 0.46
CA ILE A 55 -20.88 -7.10 0.70
C ILE A 55 -20.61 -6.90 2.18
N ARG A 56 -19.99 -7.87 2.82
CA ARG A 56 -19.59 -7.81 4.23
C ARG A 56 -18.08 -7.88 4.36
N SER A 57 -17.48 -6.91 5.02
CA SER A 57 -16.04 -6.94 5.35
C SER A 57 -15.71 -8.10 6.30
N LEU A 58 -14.66 -8.84 5.97
CA LEU A 58 -14.00 -9.84 6.81
C LEU A 58 -12.66 -9.32 7.36
N GLY A 59 -12.39 -8.04 7.15
CA GLY A 59 -11.17 -7.35 7.58
C GLY A 59 -10.06 -7.34 6.55
N PHE A 60 -9.05 -6.52 6.82
CA PHE A 60 -7.87 -6.38 5.96
C PHE A 60 -6.92 -7.57 6.10
N LYS A 61 -6.29 -7.94 4.98
CA LYS A 61 -5.27 -8.98 4.86
C LYS A 61 -4.07 -8.44 4.11
N SER A 62 -2.88 -8.94 4.44
CA SER A 62 -1.63 -8.57 3.75
C SER A 62 -1.37 -9.46 2.53
N LYS A 63 -0.89 -8.86 1.45
CA LYS A 63 -0.28 -9.53 0.28
C LYS A 63 1.24 -9.69 0.43
N GLY A 64 1.79 -9.36 1.59
CA GLY A 64 3.23 -9.28 1.85
C GLY A 64 3.86 -7.97 1.37
N LEU A 65 5.19 -7.90 1.49
CA LEU A 65 6.02 -6.77 1.04
C LEU A 65 5.92 -6.59 -0.48
N LYS A 66 5.45 -5.41 -0.91
CA LYS A 66 5.31 -5.06 -2.34
C LYS A 66 6.05 -3.79 -2.71
N GLN A 67 6.24 -2.87 -1.77
CA GLN A 67 6.98 -1.64 -1.95
C GLN A 67 8.15 -1.60 -1.00
N ARG A 68 9.35 -1.30 -1.49
CA ARG A 68 10.53 -1.14 -0.65
C ARG A 68 10.43 0.14 0.17
N CYS A 69 10.56 0.02 1.48
CA CYS A 69 10.74 1.15 2.39
C CYS A 69 12.22 1.42 2.63
N HIS A 70 12.60 2.69 2.63
CA HIS A 70 13.95 3.16 2.96
C HIS A 70 13.98 3.73 4.37
N ASN A 71 15.16 3.70 4.99
CA ASN A 71 15.31 4.25 6.32
C ASN A 71 15.41 5.77 6.24
N VAL A 72 14.62 6.46 7.07
CA VAL A 72 14.54 7.92 7.07
C VAL A 72 14.85 8.47 8.46
N LYS A 73 15.63 9.56 8.49
CA LYS A 73 15.93 10.30 9.72
C LYS A 73 15.83 11.80 9.46
N VAL A 74 15.22 12.53 10.39
CA VAL A 74 15.31 13.99 10.44
C VAL A 74 16.46 14.39 11.35
N ASP A 75 17.45 15.11 10.81
CA ASP A 75 18.60 15.64 11.56
C ASP A 75 18.80 17.13 11.26
N ARG A 76 18.66 17.97 12.28
CA ARG A 76 18.84 19.44 12.18
C ARG A 76 18.04 20.06 11.02
N GLY A 77 16.78 19.66 10.88
CA GLY A 77 15.88 20.15 9.82
C GLY A 77 16.15 19.57 8.43
N ARG A 78 17.07 18.60 8.29
CA ARG A 78 17.32 17.89 7.04
C ARG A 78 16.75 16.49 7.08
N LEU A 79 16.14 16.07 5.97
CA LEU A 79 15.71 14.70 5.75
C LEU A 79 16.89 13.89 5.18
N LEU A 80 17.32 12.86 5.91
CA LEU A 80 18.35 11.93 5.50
C LEU A 80 17.69 10.59 5.15
N ILE A 81 17.99 10.07 3.97
CA ILE A 81 17.46 8.80 3.48
C ILE A 81 18.63 7.83 3.30
N GLN A 82 18.54 6.66 3.93
CA GLN A 82 19.45 5.54 3.71
C GLN A 82 18.70 4.49 2.87
N LEU A 83 19.26 4.21 1.68
CA LEU A 83 18.72 3.19 0.79
C LEU A 83 18.87 1.80 1.42
N SER A 84 17.85 0.97 1.26
CA SER A 84 17.78 -0.40 1.77
C SER A 84 17.78 -1.35 0.58
N ASN A 85 18.66 -2.34 0.54
CA ASN A 85 18.80 -3.24 -0.63
C ASN A 85 19.05 -4.71 -0.23
N ASP A 86 18.62 -5.09 0.98
CA ASP A 86 18.97 -6.38 1.59
C ASP A 86 18.21 -7.58 1.01
N VAL A 87 17.00 -7.35 0.48
CA VAL A 87 16.13 -8.36 -0.13
C VAL A 87 15.53 -7.82 -1.41
N GLU A 88 15.28 -8.65 -2.41
CA GLU A 88 14.55 -8.25 -3.63
C GLU A 88 13.07 -7.99 -3.29
N VAL A 89 12.51 -6.92 -3.86
CA VAL A 89 11.11 -6.51 -3.68
C VAL A 89 10.49 -6.24 -5.05
N GLU A 90 9.20 -6.53 -5.23
CA GLU A 90 8.52 -6.35 -6.52
C GLU A 90 8.65 -4.93 -7.12
N SER A 91 8.72 -3.90 -6.27
CA SER A 91 8.95 -2.51 -6.69
C SER A 91 10.28 -2.29 -7.39
N ASP A 92 11.29 -3.13 -7.18
CA ASP A 92 12.63 -2.96 -7.74
C ASP A 92 12.63 -2.97 -9.27
N ARG A 93 11.67 -3.69 -9.88
CA ARG A 93 11.46 -3.75 -11.33
C ARG A 93 11.17 -2.39 -11.96
N TYR A 94 10.75 -1.42 -11.17
CA TYR A 94 10.33 -0.09 -11.60
C TYR A 94 11.23 1.01 -11.05
N ALA A 95 12.20 0.70 -10.17
CA ALA A 95 12.99 1.68 -9.43
C ALA A 95 14.04 2.42 -10.29
N PHE A 96 14.28 1.96 -11.52
CA PHE A 96 15.29 2.51 -12.44
C PHE A 96 14.71 2.91 -13.81
N LEU A 97 13.38 3.01 -13.90
CA LEU A 97 12.68 3.44 -15.11
C LEU A 97 12.67 4.96 -15.26
#